data_AF-B9YZF3-F1
#
_entry.id   AF-B9YZF3-F1
#
_cell.length_a   1.000
_cell.length_b   1.000
_cell.length_c   1.000
_cell.angle_alpha   90.00
_cell.angle_beta   90.00
_cell.angle_gamma   90.00
#
_symmetry.space_group_name_H-M   'P 1'
#
loop_
_entity.id
_entity.type
_entity.pdbx_description
1 polymer ?
#
loop_
_entity_poly.entity_id
_entity_poly.type
_entity_poly.pdbx_seq_one_letter_code
_entity_poly.pdbx_strand_id
1 'polypeptide(L)' 'MELWKQLLSDDVGLLSLITIVVASLVVGVCVTLFIRNVKNESRKH' A
#
# COMPACT_ATOMS: atom_id res chain seq x y z
N MET A 1 24.88 20.02 5.40
CA MET A 1 24.93 18.80 4.56
C MET A 1 24.74 17.52 5.39
N GLU A 2 24.35 17.61 6.66
CA GLU A 2 24.17 16.45 7.55
C GLU A 2 22.72 15.96 7.57
N LEU A 3 21.73 16.86 7.40
CA LEU A 3 20.31 16.52 7.26
C LEU A 3 20.02 15.58 6.07
N TRP A 4 20.68 15.80 4.93
CA TRP A 4 20.54 14.93 3.75
C TRP A 4 21.11 13.53 3.98
N LYS A 5 22.12 13.37 4.84
CA LYS A 5 22.72 12.07 5.18
C LYS A 5 21.84 11.25 6.12
N GLN A 6 21.07 11.90 6.98
CA GLN A 6 20.04 11.23 7.78
C GLN A 6 18.82 10.84 6.95
N LEU A 7 18.40 11.67 5.98
CA LEU A 7 17.29 11.36 5.07
C LEU A 7 17.63 10.28 4.03
N LEU A 8 18.91 10.14 3.66
CA LEU A 8 19.41 9.12 2.75
C LEU A 8 20.03 7.92 3.50
N SER A 9 19.86 7.86 4.82
CA SER A 9 20.36 6.75 5.62
C SER A 9 19.56 5.49 5.31
N ASP A 10 20.22 4.33 5.36
CA ASP A 10 19.65 3.03 4.96
C ASP A 10 18.30 2.73 5.66
N ASP A 11 18.16 3.18 6.93
CA ASP A 11 16.94 3.08 7.73
C ASP A 11 15.70 3.74 7.09
N VAL A 12 15.84 4.93 6.48
CA VAL A 12 14.70 5.62 5.85
C VAL A 12 14.35 5.01 4.50
N GLY A 13 15.34 4.45 3.79
CA GLY A 13 15.13 3.65 2.59
C GLY A 13 14.32 2.37 2.89
N LEU A 14 14.71 1.66 3.95
CA LEU A 14 14.02 0.45 4.41
C LEU A 14 12.60 0.75 4.90
N LEU A 15 12.41 1.81 5.70
CA LEU A 15 11.10 2.23 6.18
C LEU A 15 10.17 2.63 5.02
N SER A 16 10.70 3.32 4.01
CA SER A 16 9.97 3.67 2.79
C SER A 16 9.54 2.42 2.01
N LEU A 17 10.44 1.45 1.84
CA LEU A 17 10.13 0.18 1.16
C LEU A 17 9.01 -0.59 1.86
N ILE A 18 9.09 -0.72 3.19
CA ILE A 18 8.04 -1.38 3.99
C ILE A 18 6.71 -0.64 3.83
N THR A 19 6.73 0.68 3.89
CA THR A 19 5.52 1.52 3.74
C THR A 19 4.88 1.32 2.37
N ILE A 20 5.68 1.27 1.30
CA ILE A 20 5.18 1.02 -0.06
C ILE A 20 4.52 -0.35 -0.14
N VAL A 21 5.18 -1.40 0.38
CA VAL A 21 4.64 -2.77 0.37
C VAL A 21 3.30 -2.85 1.12
N VAL A 22 3.22 -2.26 2.32
CA VAL A 22 2.00 -2.24 3.12
C VAL A 22 0.89 -1.46 2.40
N ALA A 23 1.21 -0.29 1.85
CA ALA A 23 0.24 0.51 1.10
C ALA A 23 -0.31 -0.26 -0.11
N SER A 24 0.54 -0.94 -0.88
CA SER A 24 0.12 -1.77 -2.02
C SER A 24 -0.80 -2.92 -1.59
N LEU A 25 -0.50 -3.58 -0.47
CA LEU A 25 -1.36 -4.65 0.07
C LEU A 25 -2.73 -4.13 0.48
N VAL A 26 -2.78 -3.01 1.21
CA VAL A 26 -4.04 -2.40 1.67
C VAL A 26 -4.91 -2.01 0.47
N VAL A 27 -4.32 -1.31 -0.52
CA VAL A 27 -5.05 -0.92 -1.73
C VAL A 27 -5.54 -2.16 -2.49
N GLY A 28 -4.70 -3.19 -2.63
CA GLY A 28 -5.08 -4.45 -3.28
C GLY A 28 -6.26 -5.15 -2.60
N VAL A 29 -6.28 -5.19 -1.27
CA VAL A 29 -7.39 -5.76 -0.49
C VAL A 29 -8.66 -4.94 -0.66
N CYS A 30 -8.58 -3.61 -0.54
CA CYS A 30 -9.73 -2.72 -0.72
C CYS A 30 -10.36 -2.87 -2.12
N VAL A 31 -9.53 -2.87 -3.18
CA VAL A 31 -10.00 -3.06 -4.55
C VAL A 31 -10.62 -4.44 -4.73
N THR A 32 -9.99 -5.49 -4.19
CA THR A 32 -10.51 -6.86 -4.26
C THR A 32 -11.86 -6.99 -3.57
N LEU A 33 -12.02 -6.44 -2.36
CA LEU A 33 -13.28 -6.44 -1.63
C LEU A 33 -14.35 -5.65 -2.37
N PHE A 34 -14.01 -4.49 -2.94
CA PHE A 34 -14.92 -3.69 -3.73
C PHE A 34 -15.44 -4.44 -4.95
N ILE A 35 -14.55 -5.05 -5.74
CA ILE A 35 -14.93 -5.87 -6.91
C ILE A 35 -15.78 -7.06 -6.48
N ARG A 36 -15.45 -7.73 -5.37
CA ARG A 36 -16.24 -8.85 -4.86
C ARG A 36 -17.64 -8.41 -4.42
N ASN A 37 -17.76 -7.26 -3.76
CA ASN A 37 -19.07 -6.72 -3.39
C ASN A 37 -19.90 -6.38 -4.62
N VAL A 38 -19.35 -5.63 -5.57
CA VAL A 38 -20.05 -5.28 -6.82
C VAL A 38 -20.47 -6.53 -7.59
N LYS A 39 -19.60 -7.53 -7.70
CA LYS A 39 -19.93 -8.78 -8.39
C LYS A 39 -21.01 -9.59 -7.66
N ASN A 40 -20.98 -9.61 -6.33
CA ASN A 40 -22.01 -10.31 -5.55
C ASN A 40 -23.37 -9.60 -5.63
N GLU A 41 -23.37 -8.26 -5.69
CA GLU A 41 -24.58 -7.47 -5.86
C GLU A 41 -25.18 -7.66 -7.25
N SER A 42 -24.32 -7.68 -8.29
CA SER A 42 -24.74 -7.99 -9.66
C SER A 42 -25.23 -9.43 -9.86
N ARG A 43 -24.94 -10.37 -8.95
CA ARG A 43 -25.44 -11.75 -8.98
C ARG A 43 -26.76 -11.93 -8.23
N LYS A 44 -27.21 -10.93 -7.47
CA LYS A 44 -28.50 -10.94 -6.75
C LYS A 44 -29.64 -10.30 -7.55
N HIS A 45 -29.33 -9.68 -8.68
CA HIS A 45 -30.30 -9.10 -9.62
C HIS A 45 -30.43 -10.02 -10.84
#